data_AF-A0A932BWR6-F1
#
_entry.id   AF-A0A932BWR6-F1
#
_cell.length_a   1.000
_cell.length_b   1.000
_cell.length_c   1.000
_cell.angle_alpha   90.00
_cell.angle_beta   90.00
_cell.angle_gamma   90.00
#
_symmetry.space_group_name_H-M   'P 1'
#
loop_
_entity.id
_entity.type
_entity.pdbx_description
1 polymer ?
#
loop_
_entity_poly.entity_id
_entity_poly.type
_entity_poly.pdbx_seq_one_letter_code
_entity_poly.pdbx_strand_id
1 'polypeptide(L)'
;MSLQLHRPDGKGGLEPRPVVERDWRRQLRSPRWGAALQKGRLPELANPEMNPTSVGRSVAFWLFLAAATFGVLVVGYGTGFWSLAR
;
A
#
# COMPACT_ATOMS: atom_id res chain seq x y z
N MET A 1 12.49 2.69 -0.55
CA MET A 1 13.36 1.99 0.42
C MET A 1 12.54 0.93 1.13
N SER A 2 12.90 -0.35 1.04
CA SER A 2 12.24 -1.46 1.74
C SER A 2 13.11 -1.91 2.93
N LEU A 3 12.49 -1.99 4.10
CA LEU A 3 13.18 -2.34 5.35
C LEU A 3 13.30 -3.86 5.42
N GLN A 4 14.50 -4.40 5.10
CA GLN A 4 14.78 -5.84 5.18
C GLN A 4 15.34 -6.19 6.56
N LEU A 5 14.56 -6.90 7.37
CA LEU A 5 15.00 -7.36 8.68
C LEU A 5 15.91 -8.58 8.50
N HIS A 6 17.18 -8.41 8.85
CA HIS A 6 18.19 -9.48 8.85
C HIS A 6 18.21 -10.17 10.22
N ARG A 7 18.20 -11.50 10.25
CA ARG A 7 18.33 -12.28 11.48
C ARG A 7 19.67 -13.03 11.50
N PRO A 8 20.36 -13.11 12.65
CA PRO A 8 21.54 -13.95 12.78
C PRO A 8 21.19 -15.42 12.50
N ASP A 9 22.02 -16.06 11.67
CA ASP A 9 21.89 -17.44 11.18
C ASP A 9 22.39 -18.51 12.17
N GLY A 10 22.87 -18.09 13.35
CA GLY A 10 23.44 -18.96 14.37
C GLY A 10 24.88 -19.45 14.07
N LYS A 11 25.46 -19.08 12.94
CA LYS A 11 26.85 -19.38 12.52
C LYS A 11 27.70 -18.12 12.32
N GLY A 12 27.14 -16.94 12.59
CA GLY A 12 27.84 -15.65 12.50
C GLY A 12 27.51 -14.84 11.24
N GLY A 13 26.61 -15.34 10.38
CA GLY A 13 26.07 -14.62 9.23
C GLY A 13 24.67 -14.07 9.48
N LEU A 14 24.14 -13.38 8.47
CA LEU A 14 22.81 -12.78 8.47
C LEU A 14 22.01 -13.33 7.29
N GLU A 15 20.86 -13.93 7.55
CA GLU A 15 19.95 -14.40 6.48
C GLU A 15 18.86 -13.36 6.20
N PRO A 16 18.64 -12.96 4.92
CA PRO A 16 17.53 -12.12 4.53
C PRO A 16 16.23 -12.93 4.65
N ARG A 17 15.32 -12.49 5.53
CA ARG A 17 13.97 -13.07 5.60
C ARG A 17 12.96 -12.06 5.05
N PRO A 18 12.15 -12.42 4.03
CA PRO A 18 11.02 -11.60 3.67
C PRO A 18 10.05 -11.56 4.86
N VAL A 19 9.67 -10.36 5.29
CA VAL A 19 8.74 -10.17 6.40
C VAL A 19 7.34 -10.54 5.91
N VAL A 20 6.95 -11.79 6.14
CA VAL A 20 5.58 -12.30 5.89
C VAL A 20 4.64 -11.97 7.07
N GLU A 21 5.16 -11.40 8.15
CA GLU A 21 4.39 -11.13 9.36
C GLU A 21 3.41 -9.97 9.15
N ARG A 22 2.15 -10.33 8.90
CA ARG A 22 1.03 -9.40 8.72
C ARG A 22 0.70 -8.60 9.99
N ASP A 23 1.08 -9.13 11.16
CA ASP A 23 0.78 -8.54 12.47
C ASP A 23 2.07 -8.22 13.25
N TRP A 24 2.67 -7.09 12.90
CA TRP A 24 3.87 -6.53 13.54
C TRP A 24 3.71 -6.31 15.06
N ARG A 25 2.46 -6.28 15.58
CA ARG A 25 2.16 -6.08 17.02
C ARG A 25 2.71 -7.20 17.90
N ARG A 26 2.84 -8.42 17.36
CA ARG A 26 3.40 -9.56 18.09
C ARG A 26 4.87 -9.37 18.44
N GLN A 27 5.61 -8.62 17.62
CA GLN A 27 7.04 -8.36 17.83
C GLN A 27 7.28 -7.23 18.85
N LEU A 28 6.29 -6.36 19.08
CA LEU A 28 6.39 -5.24 20.02
C LEU A 28 6.04 -5.57 21.47
N ARG A 29 5.74 -6.85 21.77
CA ARG A 29 5.45 -7.32 23.14
C ARG A 29 6.65 -7.34 24.09
N SER A 30 7.76 -6.66 23.73
CA SER A 30 8.88 -6.51 24.66
C SER A 30 8.39 -5.91 25.99
N PRO A 31 8.88 -6.38 27.15
CA PRO A 31 8.41 -5.92 28.45
C PRO A 31 8.49 -4.40 28.62
N ARG A 32 9.47 -3.77 27.96
CA ARG A 32 9.69 -2.32 27.96
C ARG A 32 8.61 -1.52 27.21
N TRP A 33 7.93 -2.11 26.23
CA TRP A 33 6.98 -1.40 25.36
C TRP A 33 5.54 -1.92 25.44
N GLY A 34 5.33 -3.20 25.76
CA GLY A 34 4.00 -3.84 25.71
C GLY A 34 3.47 -4.35 27.05
N ALA A 35 4.33 -4.63 28.04
CA ALA A 35 3.91 -5.27 29.30
C ALA A 35 3.41 -4.27 30.37
N ALA A 36 3.70 -2.98 30.22
CA ALA A 36 3.29 -1.94 31.18
C ALA A 36 1.92 -1.31 30.88
N LEU A 37 1.22 -1.73 29.82
CA LEU A 37 -0.07 -1.17 29.42
C LEU A 37 -1.23 -1.86 30.14
N GLN A 38 -2.18 -1.07 30.67
CA GLN A 38 -3.45 -1.56 31.24
C GLN A 38 -4.09 -2.55 30.24
N LYS A 39 -4.21 -3.83 30.62
CA LYS A 39 -4.75 -4.97 29.83
C LYS A 39 -3.78 -5.71 28.89
N GLY A 40 -2.48 -5.41 28.90
CA GLY A 40 -1.46 -6.24 28.20
C GLY A 40 -1.55 -6.25 26.66
N ARG A 41 -2.19 -5.25 26.06
CA ARG A 41 -2.21 -5.02 24.60
C ARG A 41 -1.67 -3.64 24.28
N LEU A 42 -0.81 -3.56 23.25
CA LEU A 42 -0.47 -2.28 22.63
C LEU A 42 -1.74 -1.65 22.02
N PRO A 43 -2.00 -0.36 22.25
CA PRO A 43 -3.05 0.35 21.55
C PRO A 43 -2.78 0.32 20.04
N GLU A 44 -3.85 0.30 19.27
CA GLU A 44 -3.77 0.40 17.82
C GLU A 44 -3.23 1.80 17.47
N LEU A 45 -1.94 1.88 17.13
CA LEU A 45 -1.36 3.06 16.48
C LEU A 45 -1.93 3.15 15.06
N ALA A 46 -3.17 3.63 14.95
CA ALA A 46 -3.66 4.14 13.69
C ALA A 46 -2.73 5.29 13.28
N ASN A 47 -2.24 5.29 12.04
CA ASN A 47 -1.50 6.42 11.50
C ASN A 47 -2.51 7.46 11.00
N PRO A 48 -2.78 8.55 11.75
CA PRO A 48 -3.79 9.53 11.37
C PRO A 48 -3.38 10.34 10.14
N GLU A 49 -2.08 10.37 9.80
CA GLU A 49 -1.58 11.01 8.59
C GLU A 49 -1.80 10.17 7.34
N MET A 50 -2.10 8.87 7.51
CA MET A 50 -2.46 8.01 6.40
C MET A 50 -3.95 8.15 6.14
N ASN A 51 -4.30 8.87 5.08
CA ASN A 51 -5.67 8.92 4.55
C ASN A 51 -5.79 7.88 3.43
N PRO A 52 -6.04 6.60 3.74
CA PRO A 52 -6.10 5.56 2.72
C PRO A 52 -7.24 5.88 1.77
N THR A 53 -6.90 6.11 0.50
CA THR A 53 -7.90 6.24 -0.56
C THR A 53 -8.73 4.96 -0.58
N SER A 54 -10.04 5.09 -0.37
CA SER A 54 -10.93 3.93 -0.36
C SER A 54 -10.81 3.18 -1.69
N VAL A 55 -10.75 1.84 -1.62
CA VAL A 55 -10.66 0.96 -2.81
C VAL A 55 -11.76 1.30 -3.82
N GLY A 56 -13.00 1.56 -3.36
CA GLY A 56 -14.12 1.93 -4.22
C GLY A 56 -13.88 3.23 -5.00
N ARG A 57 -13.38 4.29 -4.34
CA ARG A 57 -13.01 5.55 -5.03
C ARG A 57 -11.90 5.34 -6.05
N SER A 58 -10.90 4.52 -5.73
CA SER A 58 -9.83 4.20 -6.68
C SER A 58 -10.35 3.45 -7.92
N VAL A 59 -11.23 2.45 -7.73
CA VAL A 59 -11.84 1.71 -8.84
C VAL A 59 -12.71 2.63 -9.70
N ALA A 60 -13.56 3.45 -9.08
CA ALA A 60 -14.41 4.40 -9.79
C ALA A 60 -13.58 5.40 -10.62
N PHE A 61 -12.49 5.92 -10.06
CA PHE A 61 -11.57 6.80 -10.77
C PHE A 61 -10.98 6.15 -12.03
N TRP A 62 -10.49 4.91 -11.92
CA TRP A 62 -9.91 4.20 -13.06
C TRP A 62 -10.94 3.85 -14.14
N LEU A 63 -12.15 3.43 -13.75
CA LEU A 63 -13.23 3.16 -14.69
C LEU A 63 -13.65 4.42 -15.45
N PHE A 64 -13.78 5.54 -14.73
CA PHE A 64 -14.08 6.82 -15.35
C PHE A 64 -13.00 7.24 -16.34
N LEU A 65 -11.73 7.16 -15.93
CA LEU A 65 -10.61 7.53 -16.79
C LEU A 65 -10.58 6.66 -18.07
N ALA A 66 -10.77 5.35 -17.94
CA ALA A 66 -10.83 4.44 -19.08
C ALA A 66 -11.97 4.80 -20.04
N ALA A 67 -13.17 5.06 -19.51
CA ALA A 67 -14.33 5.45 -20.32
C ALA A 67 -14.12 6.79 -21.02
N ALA A 68 -13.56 7.78 -20.33
CA ALA A 68 -13.25 9.08 -20.91
C ALA A 68 -12.22 8.97 -22.04
N THR A 69 -11.13 8.23 -21.83
CA THR A 69 -10.12 7.98 -22.87
C THR A 69 -10.73 7.26 -24.07
N PHE A 70 -11.53 6.22 -23.83
CA PHE A 70 -12.23 5.51 -24.91
C PHE A 70 -13.13 6.46 -25.72
N GLY A 71 -13.91 7.32 -25.05
CA GLY A 71 -14.74 8.33 -25.70
C GLY A 71 -13.95 9.30 -26.58
N VAL A 72 -12.82 9.81 -26.08
CA VAL A 72 -11.92 10.69 -26.84
C VAL A 72 -11.41 9.99 -28.10
N LEU A 73 -11.02 8.71 -28.00
CA LEU A 73 -10.56 7.93 -29.15
C LEU A 73 -11.70 7.73 -30.15
N VAL A 74 -12.86 7.25 -29.72
CA VAL A 74 -14.01 6.98 -30.59
C VAL A 74 -14.46 8.25 -31.32
N VAL A 75 -14.59 9.37 -30.61
CA VAL A 75 -14.98 10.63 -31.23
C VAL A 75 -13.91 11.08 -32.21
N GLY A 76 -12.65 11.16 -31.76
CA GLY A 76 -11.60 11.73 -32.59
C GLY A 76 -11.30 10.91 -33.85
N TYR A 77 -11.36 9.58 -33.78
CA TYR A 77 -11.24 8.71 -34.95
C TYR A 77 -12.53 8.63 -35.77
N GLY A 78 -13.69 8.59 -35.13
CA GLY A 78 -14.99 8.47 -35.80
C GLY A 78 -15.40 9.72 -36.58
N THR A 79 -15.02 10.91 -36.11
CA THR A 79 -15.32 12.17 -36.80
C THR A 79 -14.18 12.65 -37.71
N GLY A 80 -13.06 11.93 -37.76
CA GLY A 80 -11.86 12.37 -38.48
C GLY A 80 -11.23 13.65 -37.92
N PHE A 81 -11.53 14.05 -36.68
CA PHE A 81 -11.00 15.28 -36.05
C PHE A 81 -9.48 15.35 -36.14
N TRP A 82 -8.79 14.23 -35.92
CA TRP A 82 -7.33 14.14 -36.01
C TRP A 82 -6.79 14.29 -37.44
N SER A 83 -7.62 14.07 -38.47
CA SER A 83 -7.24 14.29 -39.87
C SER A 83 -7.42 15.74 -40.33
N LEU A 84 -8.31 16.50 -39.69
CA LEU A 84 -8.50 17.94 -39.92
C LEU A 84 -7.38 18.81 -39.31
N ALA A 85 -6.67 18.27 -38.31
CA ALA A 85 -5.61 18.97 -37.59
C ALA A 85 -4.20 18.76 -38.20
N ARG A 86 -4.11 18.07 -39.35
CA ARG A 86 -2.87 17.83 -40.11
C ARG A 86 -2.88 18.68 -41.38
#